data_AF-F7NN28-F1
#
_entry.id   AF-F7NN28-F1
#
_cell.length_a   1.000
_cell.length_b   1.000
_cell.length_c   1.000
_cell.angle_alpha   90.00
_cell.angle_beta   90.00
_cell.angle_gamma   90.00
#
_symmetry.space_group_name_H-M   'P 1'
#
loop_
_entity.id
_entity.type
_entity.pdbx_description
1 polymer ?
#
loop_
_entity_poly.entity_id
_entity_poly.type
_entity_poly.pdbx_seq_one_letter_code
_entity_poly.pdbx_strand_id
1 'polypeptide(L)'
;MALISNPFIANINKELSADELVQALRADVVGEYEAIIGYEAHAMSTQDQRVKQALFKIADDERKHIGQLEELITLLDPKEGQLIEQGKQVIRQQQSQGAGQTMSNPMTQ
;
A
#
# COMPACT_ATOMS: atom_id res chain seq x y z
N MET A 1 -1.63 -23.38 14.79
CA MET A 1 -0.22 -23.01 15.08
C MET A 1 0.12 -21.82 14.21
N ALA A 2 0.80 -20.79 14.73
CA ALA A 2 1.35 -19.76 13.87
C ALA A 2 2.31 -20.44 12.87
N LEU A 3 2.16 -20.18 11.57
CA LEU A 3 3.01 -20.74 10.51
C LEU A 3 4.51 -20.48 10.73
N ILE A 4 4.82 -19.52 11.61
CA ILE A 4 6.13 -18.93 11.88
C ILE A 4 6.98 -19.72 12.90
N SER A 5 6.47 -20.84 13.46
CA SER A 5 7.25 -21.64 14.42
C SER A 5 8.39 -22.45 13.78
N ASN A 6 8.36 -22.65 12.45
CA ASN A 6 9.44 -23.30 11.70
C ASN A 6 10.40 -22.23 11.13
N PRO A 7 11.67 -22.17 11.57
CA PRO A 7 12.60 -21.14 11.12
C PRO A 7 12.99 -21.26 9.63
N PHE A 8 12.69 -22.39 8.98
CA PHE A 8 13.00 -22.63 7.57
C PHE A 8 11.80 -22.42 6.65
N ILE A 9 10.64 -22.00 7.17
CA ILE A 9 9.40 -21.91 6.38
C ILE A 9 9.51 -20.95 5.19
N ALA A 10 10.40 -19.95 5.27
CA ALA A 10 10.65 -18.97 4.23
C ALA A 10 11.93 -19.23 3.41
N ASN A 11 12.64 -20.35 3.65
CA ASN A 11 13.80 -20.70 2.85
C ASN A 11 13.35 -21.16 1.45
N ILE A 12 13.79 -20.44 0.42
CA ILE A 12 13.54 -20.83 -0.97
C ILE A 12 14.78 -21.57 -1.50
N ASN A 13 14.61 -22.84 -1.89
CA ASN A 13 15.69 -23.70 -2.40
C ASN A 13 15.98 -23.50 -3.89
N LYS A 14 15.38 -22.48 -4.51
CA LYS A 14 15.60 -22.05 -5.88
C LYS A 14 15.67 -20.54 -5.96
N GLU A 15 16.43 -20.03 -6.90
CA GLU A 15 16.40 -18.62 -7.23
C GLU A 15 15.06 -18.28 -7.90
N LEU A 16 14.48 -17.13 -7.55
CA LEU A 16 13.29 -16.62 -8.22
C LEU A 16 13.69 -16.05 -9.57
N SER A 17 12.95 -16.40 -10.62
CA SER A 17 13.00 -15.62 -11.86
C SER A 17 12.55 -14.17 -11.63
N ALA A 18 12.86 -13.27 -12.56
CA ALA A 18 12.44 -11.87 -12.47
C ALA A 18 10.91 -11.74 -12.29
N ASP A 19 10.12 -12.49 -13.05
CA ASP A 19 8.66 -12.46 -12.96
C ASP A 19 8.16 -13.02 -11.61
N GLU A 20 8.78 -14.09 -11.10
CA GLU A 20 8.43 -14.64 -9.79
C GLU A 20 8.82 -13.69 -8.64
N LEU A 21 9.94 -12.98 -8.77
CA LEU A 21 10.35 -11.97 -7.81
C LEU A 21 9.37 -10.79 -7.78
N VAL A 22 8.89 -10.33 -8.94
CA VAL A 22 7.83 -9.32 -9.00
C VAL A 22 6.56 -9.80 -8.27
N GLN A 23 6.16 -11.06 -8.46
CA GLN A 23 5.01 -11.61 -7.73
C GLN A 23 5.25 -11.68 -6.21
N ALA A 24 6.47 -12.04 -5.78
CA ALA A 24 6.84 -12.03 -4.37
C ALA A 24 6.73 -10.61 -3.78
N LEU A 25 7.26 -9.60 -4.47
CA LEU A 25 7.16 -8.20 -4.04
C LEU A 25 5.70 -7.70 -3.97
N ARG A 26 4.82 -8.14 -4.89
CA ARG A 26 3.38 -7.83 -4.78
C ARG A 26 2.76 -8.46 -3.53
N ALA A 27 3.17 -9.66 -3.16
CA ALA A 27 2.74 -10.29 -1.91
C ALA A 27 3.28 -9.52 -0.68
N ASP A 28 4.52 -9.02 -0.74
CA ASP A 28 5.08 -8.16 0.32
C ASP A 28 4.27 -6.87 0.47
N VAL A 29 3.87 -6.21 -0.62
CA VAL A 29 2.97 -5.03 -0.58
C VAL A 29 1.64 -5.36 0.10
N VAL A 30 1.05 -6.53 -0.17
CA VAL A 30 -0.15 -6.99 0.53
C VAL A 30 0.13 -7.15 2.03
N GLY A 31 1.27 -7.75 2.39
CA GLY A 31 1.70 -7.89 3.78
C GLY A 31 1.82 -6.56 4.51
N GLU A 32 2.37 -5.52 3.87
CA GLU A 32 2.43 -4.18 4.45
C GLU A 32 1.02 -3.58 4.67
N TYR A 33 0.08 -3.76 3.73
CA TYR A 33 -1.30 -3.34 3.94
C TYR A 33 -2.00 -4.10 5.07
N GLU A 34 -1.78 -5.41 5.20
CA GLU A 34 -2.29 -6.20 6.33
C GLU A 34 -1.73 -5.70 7.67
N ALA A 35 -0.44 -5.35 7.71
CA ALA A 35 0.20 -4.78 8.89
C ALA A 35 -0.40 -3.41 9.26
N ILE A 36 -0.58 -2.51 8.29
CA ILE A 36 -1.24 -1.20 8.49
C ILE A 36 -2.63 -1.40 9.11
N ILE A 37 -3.47 -2.23 8.48
CA ILE A 37 -4.84 -2.50 8.95
C ILE A 37 -4.81 -3.03 10.39
N GLY A 38 -3.93 -3.99 10.68
CA GLY A 38 -3.79 -4.59 12.00
C GLY A 38 -3.37 -3.56 13.06
N TYR A 39 -2.32 -2.78 12.80
CA TYR A 39 -1.82 -1.79 13.76
C TYR A 39 -2.82 -0.67 14.01
N GLU A 40 -3.50 -0.16 12.98
CA GLU A 40 -4.52 0.88 13.14
C GLU A 40 -5.73 0.37 13.92
N ALA A 41 -6.22 -0.84 13.64
CA ALA A 41 -7.30 -1.45 14.40
C ALA A 41 -6.95 -1.58 15.89
N HIS A 42 -5.73 -2.03 16.20
CA HIS A 42 -5.24 -2.11 17.58
C HIS A 42 -5.07 -0.73 18.22
N ALA A 43 -4.55 0.26 17.49
CA ALA A 43 -4.38 1.63 17.98
C ALA A 43 -5.73 2.28 18.32
N MET A 44 -6.75 2.03 17.52
CA MET A 44 -8.14 2.47 17.76
C MET A 44 -8.79 1.73 18.94
N SER A 45 -8.35 0.51 19.25
CA SER A 45 -8.94 -0.36 20.28
C SER A 45 -8.29 -0.25 21.67
N THR A 46 -7.17 0.48 21.80
CA THR A 46 -6.45 0.63 23.08
C THR A 46 -6.67 2.01 23.73
N GLN A 47 -6.63 2.03 25.06
CA GLN A 47 -6.65 3.25 25.87
C GLN A 47 -5.25 3.71 26.32
N ASP A 48 -4.22 2.86 26.23
CA ASP A 48 -2.85 3.26 26.55
C ASP A 48 -2.29 4.17 25.44
N GLN A 49 -2.11 5.45 25.77
CA GLN A 49 -1.66 6.47 24.81
C GLN A 49 -0.26 6.21 24.27
N ARG A 50 0.63 5.59 25.05
CA ARG A 50 2.00 5.28 24.60
C ARG A 50 1.96 4.20 23.53
N VAL A 51 1.15 3.17 23.75
CA VAL A 51 0.95 2.07 22.80
C VAL A 51 0.27 2.58 21.53
N LYS A 52 -0.77 3.42 21.67
CA LYS A 52 -1.47 4.04 20.53
C LYS A 52 -0.53 4.83 19.62
N GLN A 53 0.32 5.69 20.19
CA GLN A 53 1.29 6.48 19.45
C GLN A 53 2.31 5.59 18.72
N ALA A 54 2.81 4.55 19.40
CA ALA A 54 3.74 3.61 18.79
C ALA A 54 3.11 2.86 17.61
N LEU A 55 1.89 2.35 17.76
CA LEU A 55 1.18 1.60 16.70
C LEU A 55 0.91 2.47 15.47
N PHE A 56 0.44 3.71 15.64
CA PHE A 56 0.28 4.62 14.49
C PHE A 56 1.60 4.95 13.81
N LYS A 57 2.67 5.16 14.59
CA LYS A 57 4.00 5.37 14.01
C LYS A 57 4.46 4.16 13.19
N ILE A 58 4.24 2.94 13.68
CA ILE A 58 4.59 1.72 12.94
C ILE A 58 3.78 1.66 11.64
N ALA A 59 2.47 1.88 11.68
CA ALA A 59 1.63 1.92 10.48
C ALA A 59 2.11 2.96 9.44
N ASP A 60 2.59 4.12 9.89
CA ASP A 60 3.19 5.13 9.00
C ASP A 60 4.54 4.69 8.40
N ASP A 61 5.30 3.85 9.10
CA ASP A 61 6.53 3.27 8.56
C ASP A 61 6.20 2.19 7.50
N GLU A 62 5.19 1.35 7.71
CA GLU A 62 4.75 0.36 6.70
C GLU A 62 4.25 1.01 5.41
N ARG A 63 3.60 2.20 5.49
CA ARG A 63 3.26 3.00 4.31
C ARG A 63 4.47 3.41 3.48
N LYS A 64 5.61 3.65 4.13
CA LYS A 64 6.87 3.96 3.43
C LYS A 64 7.44 2.69 2.80
N HIS A 65 7.33 1.55 3.46
CA HIS A 65 7.73 0.25 2.90
C HIS A 65 6.95 -0.08 1.63
N ILE A 66 5.64 0.18 1.58
CA ILE A 66 4.85 0.06 0.35
C ILE A 66 5.48 0.89 -0.78
N GLY A 67 5.83 2.16 -0.52
CA GLY A 67 6.49 3.00 -1.53
C GLY A 67 7.84 2.45 -2.00
N GLN A 68 8.63 1.85 -1.10
CA GLN A 68 9.90 1.21 -1.45
C GLN A 68 9.68 -0.04 -2.32
N LEU A 69 8.69 -0.87 -1.97
CA LEU A 69 8.35 -2.09 -2.70
C LEU A 69 7.76 -1.78 -4.09
N GLU A 70 6.88 -0.77 -4.19
CA GLU A 70 6.35 -0.29 -5.49
C GLU A 70 7.48 0.19 -6.43
N GLU A 71 8.51 0.86 -5.89
CA GLU A 71 9.67 1.28 -6.68
C GLU A 71 10.49 0.08 -7.15
N LEU A 72 10.72 -0.92 -6.29
CA LEU A 72 11.40 -2.16 -6.68
C LEU A 72 10.64 -2.92 -7.78
N ILE A 73 9.31 -2.99 -7.67
CA ILE A 73 8.45 -3.57 -8.72
C ILE A 73 8.61 -2.78 -10.02
N THR A 74 8.61 -1.45 -9.97
CA THR A 74 8.77 -0.60 -11.16
C THR A 74 10.14 -0.79 -11.83
N LEU A 75 11.20 -1.01 -11.05
CA LEU A 75 12.54 -1.31 -11.57
C LEU A 75 12.58 -2.65 -12.32
N LEU A 76 11.83 -3.65 -11.85
CA LEU A 76 11.79 -4.99 -12.45
C LEU A 76 10.76 -5.11 -13.59
N ASP A 77 9.62 -4.41 -13.48
CA ASP A 77 8.55 -4.33 -14.47
C ASP A 77 8.18 -2.85 -14.75
N PRO A 78 8.92 -2.17 -15.65
CA PRO A 78 8.65 -0.78 -15.99
C PRO A 78 7.27 -0.55 -16.61
N LYS A 79 6.66 -1.58 -17.21
CA LYS A 79 5.33 -1.48 -17.80
C LYS A 79 4.27 -1.38 -16.72
N GLU A 80 4.40 -2.14 -15.63
CA GLU A 80 3.53 -1.98 -14.46
C GLU A 80 3.61 -0.55 -13.90
N GLY A 81 4.81 -0.01 -13.72
CA GLY A 81 4.99 1.38 -13.26
C GLY A 81 4.28 2.41 -14.16
N GLN A 82 4.35 2.25 -15.48
CA GLN A 82 3.60 3.10 -16.42
C GLN A 82 2.08 2.99 -16.24
N LEU A 83 1.55 1.78 -16.06
CA LEU A 83 0.12 1.55 -15.85
C LEU A 83 -0.36 2.12 -14.51
N ILE A 84 0.45 1.99 -13.45
CA ILE A 84 0.18 2.59 -12.14
C ILE A 84 0.08 4.11 -12.25
N GLU A 85 1.04 4.76 -12.92
CA GLU A 85 0.99 6.22 -13.08
C GLU A 85 -0.19 6.68 -13.95
N GLN A 86 -0.54 5.93 -15.00
CA GLN A 86 -1.76 6.19 -15.78
C GLN A 86 -3.01 6.09 -14.90
N GLY A 87 -3.12 5.08 -14.04
CA GLY A 87 -4.21 4.95 -13.07
C GLY A 87 -4.30 6.12 -12.10
N LYS A 88 -3.14 6.58 -11.57
CA LYS A 88 -3.05 7.79 -10.72
C LYS A 88 -3.54 9.04 -11.46
N GLN A 89 -3.18 9.19 -12.73
CA GLN A 89 -3.61 10.32 -13.56
C GLN A 89 -5.12 10.34 -13.82
N VAL A 90 -5.75 9.18 -14.01
CA VAL A 90 -7.21 9.09 -14.19
C VAL A 90 -7.96 9.74 -13.01
N ILE A 91 -7.58 9.42 -11.77
CA ILE A 91 -8.22 10.00 -10.58
C ILE A 91 -7.96 11.50 -10.46
N ARG A 92 -6.71 11.94 -10.69
CA ARG A 92 -6.36 13.37 -10.66
C ARG A 92 -7.17 14.19 -11.68
N GLN A 93 -7.40 13.63 -12.87
CA GLN A 93 -8.24 14.27 -13.90
C GLN A 93 -9.72 14.31 -13.51
N GLN A 94 -10.26 13.26 -12.91
CA GLN A 94 -11.64 13.26 -12.41
C GLN A 94 -11.86 14.32 -11.33
N GLN A 95 -10.89 14.49 -10.42
CA GLN A 95 -10.97 15.52 -9.37
C GLN A 95 -10.93 16.94 -9.93
N SER A 96 -10.12 17.21 -10.95
CA SER A 96 -10.05 18.54 -11.58
C SER A 96 -11.28 18.86 -12.43
N GLN A 97 -11.89 17.86 -13.07
CA GLN A 97 -13.13 18.02 -13.84
C GLN A 97 -14.37 18.16 -12.93
N GLY A 98 -14.41 17.47 -11.79
CA GLY A 98 -15.49 17.60 -10.79
C GLY A 98 -15.56 18.98 -10.13
N ALA A 99 -14.42 19.68 -10.02
CA ALA A 99 -14.37 21.07 -9.53
C ALA A 99 -14.97 22.10 -10.52
N GLY A 100 -15.14 21.73 -11.79
CA GLY A 100 -15.70 22.61 -12.84
C GLY A 100 -17.23 22.60 -12.95
N GLN A 101 -17.93 21.63 -12.35
CA GLN A 101 -19.40 21.53 -12.43
C GLN A 101 -20.16 22.18 -11.25
N THR A 102 -19.46 22.65 -10.21
CA THR A 102 -20.10 23.29 -9.03
C THR A 102 -20.35 24.80 -9.16
N MET A 103 -20.03 25.45 -10.29
CA MET A 103 -20.24 26.91 -10.48
C MET A 103 -21.15 27.29 -11.66
N SER A 104 -22.19 26.50 -11.93
CA SER A 104 -23.25 26.92 -12.86
C SER A 104 -24.62 26.46 -12.38
N ASN A 105 -25.08 27.03 -11.26
CA ASN A 105 -26.51 27.15 -11.04
C ASN A 105 -26.83 28.53 -10.46
N PRO A 106 -27.01 29.58 -11.28
CA PRO A 106 -27.65 30.79 -10.82
C PRO A 106 -29.10 30.43 -10.48
N MET A 107 -29.46 30.56 -9.20
CA MET A 107 -30.84 30.49 -8.76
C MET A 107 -31.68 31.41 -9.64
N THR A 108 -32.55 30.81 -10.44
CA THR A 108 -33.67 31.52 -11.05
C THR A 108 -34.94 30.86 -10.51
N GLN A 109 -35.50 31.48 -9.48
CA GLN A 109 -36.94 31.71 -9.30
C GLN A 109 -37.12 32.84 -8.30
#